data_AF-A0A9Q5CH24-F1
#
_entry.id   AF-A0A9Q5CH24-F1
#
_cell.length_a   1.000
_cell.length_b   1.000
_cell.length_c   1.000
_cell.angle_alpha   90.00
_cell.angle_beta   90.00
_cell.angle_gamma   90.00
#
_symmetry.space_group_name_H-M   'P 1'
#
loop_
_entity.id
_entity.type
_entity.pdbx_description
1 polymer ?
#
loop_
_entity_poly.entity_id
_entity_poly.type
_entity_poly.pdbx_seq_one_letter_code
_entity_poly.pdbx_strand_id
1 'polypeptide(L)'
;MYDFSKRISSFHNQHVRLSNDQRADMKRRRETNLDRIEKGLEELEKPAFKETINQGGYAQKTMTQPPESDQESRYDIDLGIVFDQDDANGPRTTRDWVRQAIARKATNMKNDPVTKKKCVRVVYADGYQCDFPVFRRRWTDV
;
A
#
# COMPACT_ATOMS: atom_id res chain seq x y z
N MET A 1 -24.27 -38.69 -1.42
CA MET A 1 -23.87 -37.27 -1.30
C MET A 1 -22.58 -37.10 -2.09
N TYR A 2 -22.49 -36.14 -3.01
CA TYR A 2 -21.28 -35.92 -3.80
C TYR A 2 -20.28 -35.05 -3.03
N ASP A 3 -19.01 -35.46 -2.98
CA ASP A 3 -17.93 -34.69 -2.37
C ASP A 3 -17.18 -33.87 -3.43
N PHE A 4 -17.29 -32.54 -3.33
CA PHE A 4 -16.63 -31.59 -4.21
C PHE A 4 -15.41 -30.91 -3.55
N SER A 5 -15.00 -31.32 -2.36
CA SER A 5 -13.98 -30.64 -1.55
C SER A 5 -12.65 -30.44 -2.30
N LYS A 6 -12.22 -31.45 -3.07
CA LYS A 6 -11.00 -31.35 -3.91
C LYS A 6 -11.13 -30.32 -5.02
N ARG A 7 -12.27 -30.27 -5.71
CA ARG A 7 -12.50 -29.32 -6.82
C ARG A 7 -12.57 -27.89 -6.29
N ILE A 8 -13.28 -27.67 -5.18
CA ILE A 8 -13.37 -26.35 -4.53
C ILE A 8 -11.99 -25.90 -4.04
N SER A 9 -11.23 -26.79 -3.39
CA SER A 9 -9.88 -26.47 -2.89
C SER A 9 -8.92 -26.14 -4.02
N SER A 10 -8.95 -26.89 -5.13
CA SER A 10 -8.12 -26.61 -6.31
C SER A 10 -8.45 -25.24 -6.89
N PHE A 11 -9.74 -24.96 -7.09
CA PHE A 11 -10.19 -23.67 -7.63
C PHE A 11 -9.77 -22.51 -6.72
N HIS A 12 -10.01 -22.62 -5.41
CA HIS A 12 -9.59 -21.61 -4.45
C HIS A 12 -8.07 -21.39 -4.47
N ASN A 13 -7.30 -22.46 -4.59
CA ASN A 13 -5.85 -22.39 -4.56
C ASN A 13 -5.23 -21.80 -5.83
N GLN A 14 -5.86 -22.01 -6.98
CA GLN A 14 -5.35 -21.65 -8.30
C GLN A 14 -5.89 -20.33 -8.82
N HIS A 15 -7.15 -19.98 -8.50
CA HIS A 15 -7.84 -18.83 -9.09
C HIS A 15 -8.30 -17.78 -8.08
N VAL A 16 -8.41 -18.13 -6.79
CA VAL A 16 -8.91 -17.18 -5.77
C VAL A 16 -7.77 -16.58 -4.97
N ARG A 17 -6.99 -17.39 -4.25
CA ARG A 17 -5.89 -16.89 -3.41
C ARG A 17 -4.68 -16.49 -4.25
N LEU A 18 -3.90 -15.54 -3.74
CA LEU A 18 -2.57 -15.26 -4.29
C LEU A 18 -1.63 -16.47 -4.19
N SER A 19 -0.84 -16.68 -5.24
CA SER A 19 0.37 -17.51 -5.20
C SER A 19 1.44 -16.91 -4.30
N ASN A 20 2.44 -17.71 -3.92
CA ASN A 20 3.57 -17.24 -3.12
C ASN A 20 4.38 -16.17 -3.84
N ASP A 21 4.59 -16.31 -5.15
CA ASP A 21 5.35 -15.35 -5.95
C ASP A 21 4.62 -14.01 -6.04
N GLN A 22 3.30 -14.02 -6.24
CA GLN A 22 2.49 -12.80 -6.18
C GLN A 22 2.58 -12.12 -4.80
N ARG A 23 2.52 -12.89 -3.70
CA ARG A 23 2.69 -12.34 -2.35
C ARG A 23 4.08 -11.73 -2.13
N ALA A 24 5.13 -12.39 -2.63
CA ALA A 24 6.49 -11.90 -2.55
C ALA A 24 6.68 -10.61 -3.37
N ASP A 25 6.08 -10.55 -4.56
CA ASP A 25 6.07 -9.35 -5.40
C ASP A 25 5.42 -8.16 -4.70
N MET A 26 4.25 -8.40 -4.09
CA MET A 26 3.53 -7.42 -3.30
C MET A 26 4.34 -6.89 -2.12
N LYS A 27 4.97 -7.81 -1.36
CA LYS A 27 5.85 -7.44 -0.26
C LYS A 27 6.99 -6.52 -0.73
N ARG A 28 7.64 -6.88 -1.84
CA ARG A 28 8.76 -6.12 -2.41
C ARG A 28 8.34 -4.71 -2.83
N ARG A 29 7.19 -4.55 -3.48
CA ARG A 29 6.66 -3.24 -3.89
C ARG A 29 6.30 -2.36 -2.71
N ARG A 30 5.70 -2.94 -1.66
CA ARG A 30 5.43 -2.25 -0.39
C ARG A 30 6.72 -1.70 0.21
N GLU A 31 7.74 -2.55 0.34
CA GLU A 31 9.05 -2.19 0.91
C GLU A 31 9.78 -1.16 0.06
N THR A 32 9.70 -1.28 -1.27
CA THR A 32 10.27 -0.28 -2.19
C THR A 32 9.61 1.09 -2.00
N ASN A 33 8.28 1.15 -1.89
CA ASN A 33 7.61 2.43 -1.66
C ASN A 33 7.86 2.98 -0.25
N LEU A 34 8.03 2.12 0.76
CA LEU A 34 8.43 2.56 2.09
C LEU A 34 9.81 3.24 2.08
N ASP A 35 10.78 2.63 1.40
CA ASP A 35 12.13 3.20 1.20
C ASP A 35 12.08 4.55 0.45
N ARG A 36 11.21 4.66 -0.57
CA ARG A 36 10.97 5.93 -1.28
C ARG A 36 10.40 7.01 -0.37
N ILE A 37 9.47 6.66 0.52
CA ILE A 37 8.89 7.60 1.47
C ILE A 37 9.96 8.07 2.45
N GLU A 38 10.70 7.15 3.07
CA GLU A 38 11.73 7.45 4.06
C GLU A 38 12.81 8.38 3.50
N LYS A 39 13.48 7.96 2.42
CA LYS A 39 14.53 8.76 1.78
C LYS A 39 13.99 10.04 1.16
N GLY A 40 12.75 10.02 0.66
CA GLY A 40 12.14 11.18 0.04
C GLY A 40 11.74 12.26 1.06
N LEU A 41 11.35 11.86 2.27
CA LEU A 41 11.10 12.80 3.38
C LEU A 41 12.40 13.44 3.86
N GLU A 42 13.47 12.64 3.95
CA GLU A 42 14.82 13.13 4.27
C GLU A 42 15.28 14.20 3.27
N GLU A 43 15.20 13.93 1.97
CA GLU A 43 15.54 14.91 0.91
C GLU A 43 14.67 16.17 0.91
N LEU A 44 13.45 16.09 1.44
CA LEU A 44 12.52 17.22 1.55
C LEU A 44 12.69 17.98 2.87
N GLU A 45 13.65 17.58 3.71
CA GLU A 45 13.86 18.09 5.06
C GLU A 45 12.53 18.07 5.85
N LYS A 46 11.82 16.94 5.79
CA LYS A 46 10.58 16.69 6.54
C LYS A 46 10.82 15.71 7.68
N PRO A 47 9.99 15.78 8.74
CA PRO A 47 10.08 14.80 9.81
C PRO A 47 9.95 13.37 9.29
N ALA A 48 10.68 12.45 9.91
CA ALA A 48 10.51 11.03 9.66
C ALA A 48 9.17 10.54 10.24
N PHE A 49 8.51 9.61 9.56
CA PHE A 49 7.39 8.89 10.15
C PHE A 49 7.90 7.95 11.27
N LYS A 50 7.05 7.62 12.23
CA LYS A 50 7.42 6.89 13.45
C LYS A 50 7.12 5.41 13.39
N GLU A 51 6.08 5.05 12.66
CA GLU A 51 5.67 3.67 12.48
C GLU A 51 4.87 3.50 11.19
N THR A 52 4.71 2.23 10.80
CA THR A 52 3.82 1.85 9.72
C THR A 52 2.75 0.90 10.24
N ILE A 53 1.56 0.99 9.66
CA ILE A 53 0.44 0.11 10.01
C ILE A 53 0.05 -0.68 8.76
N ASN A 54 0.29 -1.99 8.76
CA ASN A 54 -0.23 -2.86 7.70
C ASN A 54 -1.75 -2.95 7.81
N GLN A 55 -2.45 -2.69 6.72
CA GLN A 55 -3.92 -2.74 6.65
C GLN A 55 -4.38 -3.51 5.41
N GLY A 56 -5.70 -3.66 5.27
CA GLY A 56 -6.32 -4.23 4.08
C GLY A 56 -6.16 -5.74 3.93
N GLY A 57 -6.60 -6.23 2.77
CA GLY A 57 -6.64 -7.68 2.47
C GLY A 57 -5.27 -8.34 2.44
N TYR A 58 -4.21 -7.57 2.16
CA TYR A 58 -2.83 -8.07 2.26
C TYR A 58 -2.47 -8.42 3.70
N ALA A 59 -2.69 -7.49 4.64
CA ALA A 59 -2.41 -7.71 6.06
C ALA A 59 -3.25 -8.85 6.65
N GLN A 60 -4.51 -8.95 6.22
CA GLN A 60 -5.46 -9.95 6.69
C GLN A 60 -5.36 -11.31 5.97
N LYS A 61 -4.49 -11.45 4.96
CA LYS A 61 -4.34 -12.65 4.12
C LYS A 61 -5.63 -13.05 3.38
N THR A 62 -6.49 -12.08 3.08
CA THR A 62 -7.78 -12.25 2.39
C THR A 62 -7.77 -11.71 0.96
N MET A 63 -6.65 -11.17 0.49
CA MET A 63 -6.53 -10.68 -0.88
C MET A 63 -6.70 -11.79 -1.91
N THR A 64 -7.50 -11.52 -2.94
CA THR A 64 -7.76 -12.42 -4.04
C THR A 64 -7.01 -12.02 -5.31
N GLN A 65 -6.86 -12.97 -6.22
CA GLN A 65 -6.48 -12.66 -7.60
C GLN A 65 -7.58 -11.78 -8.22
N PRO A 66 -7.20 -10.80 -9.06
CA PRO A 66 -8.19 -10.05 -9.82
C PRO A 66 -8.87 -10.99 -10.81
N PRO A 67 -10.15 -10.73 -11.15
CA PRO A 67 -10.84 -11.55 -12.13
C PRO A 67 -10.13 -11.45 -13.49
N GLU A 68 -10.09 -12.55 -14.24
CA GLU A 68 -9.38 -12.61 -15.54
C GLU A 68 -9.87 -11.56 -16.54
N SER A 69 -11.13 -11.14 -16.41
CA SER A 69 -11.77 -10.11 -17.23
C SER A 69 -11.40 -8.67 -16.85
N ASP A 70 -10.77 -8.44 -15.70
CA ASP A 70 -10.39 -7.12 -15.20
C ASP A 70 -8.88 -7.03 -15.01
N GLN A 71 -8.20 -6.72 -16.11
CA GLN A 71 -6.74 -6.57 -16.12
C GLN A 71 -6.27 -5.25 -15.52
N GLU A 72 -7.17 -4.27 -15.32
CA GLU A 72 -6.85 -2.93 -14.80
C GLU A 72 -6.97 -2.86 -13.28
N SER A 73 -7.89 -3.62 -12.67
CA SER A 73 -7.97 -3.77 -11.22
C SER A 73 -6.92 -4.77 -10.75
N ARG A 74 -5.71 -4.32 -10.38
CA ARG A 74 -4.74 -5.22 -9.75
C ARG A 74 -4.40 -4.78 -8.34
N TYR A 75 -4.29 -5.82 -7.51
CA TYR A 75 -3.74 -5.90 -6.16
C TYR A 75 -3.50 -4.59 -5.41
N ASP A 76 -4.20 -4.41 -4.30
CA ASP A 76 -4.18 -3.19 -3.49
C ASP A 76 -3.38 -3.37 -2.20
N ILE A 77 -2.34 -2.57 -1.98
CA ILE A 77 -1.60 -2.54 -0.72
C ILE A 77 -2.02 -1.32 0.08
N ASP A 78 -2.59 -1.53 1.25
CA ASP A 78 -2.83 -0.47 2.23
C ASP A 78 -1.72 -0.46 3.30
N LEU A 79 -0.90 0.59 3.29
CA LEU A 79 0.15 0.81 4.29
C LEU A 79 0.01 2.17 4.95
N GLY A 80 -0.45 2.19 6.20
CA GLY A 80 -0.52 3.39 7.02
C GLY A 80 0.87 3.95 7.34
N ILE A 81 1.05 5.25 7.15
CA ILE A 81 2.25 6.01 7.54
C ILE A 81 1.87 6.92 8.71
N VAL A 82 2.55 6.78 9.84
CA VAL A 82 2.17 7.46 11.09
C VAL A 82 3.23 8.47 11.50
N PHE A 83 2.82 9.72 11.71
CA PHE A 83 3.66 10.77 12.28
C PHE A 83 3.27 11.05 13.73
N ASP A 84 4.21 11.53 14.55
CA ASP A 84 3.85 12.12 15.85
C ASP A 84 3.06 13.41 15.61
N GLN A 85 2.18 13.78 16.54
CA GLN A 85 1.35 14.97 16.41
C GLN A 85 2.17 16.24 16.17
N ASP A 86 3.31 16.36 16.86
CA ASP A 86 4.18 17.55 16.79
C ASP A 86 5.00 17.60 15.50
N ASP A 87 5.21 16.44 14.86
CA ASP A 87 5.89 16.30 13.56
C ASP A 87 4.92 16.43 12.37
N ALA A 88 3.62 16.28 12.60
CA ALA A 88 2.59 16.34 11.57
C ALA A 88 2.03 17.76 11.40
N ASN A 89 1.81 18.17 10.16
CA ASN A 89 1.03 19.37 9.85
C ASN A 89 -0.45 19.01 9.58
N GLY A 90 -1.22 19.93 9.01
CA GLY A 90 -2.59 19.70 8.59
C GLY A 90 -2.72 18.45 7.71
N PRO A 91 -3.84 17.70 7.78
CA PRO A 91 -3.95 16.38 7.16
C PRO A 91 -3.64 16.34 5.67
N ARG A 92 -3.94 17.41 4.93
CA ARG A 92 -3.61 17.52 3.49
C ARG A 92 -2.11 17.71 3.29
N THR A 93 -1.52 18.67 3.99
CA THR A 93 -0.09 19.00 3.91
C THR A 93 0.79 17.78 4.22
N THR A 94 0.51 17.05 5.29
CA THR A 94 1.30 15.87 5.67
C THR A 94 1.20 14.75 4.62
N ARG A 95 0.03 14.55 3.99
CA ARG A 95 -0.08 13.63 2.84
C ARG A 95 0.68 14.13 1.62
N ASP A 96 0.66 15.44 1.36
CA ASP A 96 1.38 16.01 0.23
C ASP A 96 2.91 15.86 0.40
N TRP A 97 3.43 15.83 1.63
CA TRP A 97 4.83 15.47 1.90
C TRP A 97 5.13 14.03 1.48
N VAL A 98 4.29 13.07 1.90
CA VAL A 98 4.43 11.65 1.52
C VAL A 98 4.35 11.49 -0.01
N ARG A 99 3.40 12.17 -0.66
CA ARG A 99 3.27 12.17 -2.13
C ARG A 99 4.51 12.72 -2.82
N GLN A 100 5.05 13.83 -2.34
CA GLN A 100 6.28 14.43 -2.87
C GLN A 100 7.49 13.52 -2.66
N ALA A 101 7.62 12.91 -1.48
CA ALA A 101 8.69 11.97 -1.13
C ALA A 101 8.71 10.79 -2.11
N ILE A 102 7.54 10.18 -2.36
CA ILE A 102 7.42 9.10 -3.34
C ILE A 102 7.78 9.61 -4.74
N ALA A 103 7.21 10.74 -5.17
CA ALA A 103 7.38 11.25 -6.54
C ALA A 103 8.84 11.51 -6.92
N ARG A 104 9.70 11.94 -5.98
CA ARG A 104 11.13 12.17 -6.23
C ARG A 104 11.89 10.91 -6.64
N LYS A 105 11.39 9.73 -6.24
CA LYS A 105 12.07 8.44 -6.40
C LYS A 105 11.23 7.41 -7.15
N ALA A 106 10.04 7.81 -7.60
CA ALA A 106 9.10 6.94 -8.28
C ALA A 106 9.60 6.60 -9.68
N THR A 107 9.61 5.30 -9.98
CA THR A 107 9.93 4.77 -11.30
C THR A 107 8.89 3.72 -11.66
N ASN A 108 8.64 3.52 -12.97
CA ASN A 108 7.69 2.53 -13.49
C ASN A 108 6.23 2.73 -13.03
N MET A 109 5.79 4.00 -12.93
CA MET A 109 4.41 4.34 -12.57
C MET A 109 3.55 4.55 -13.80
N LYS A 110 2.27 4.14 -13.73
CA LYS A 110 1.26 4.44 -14.76
C LYS A 110 0.97 5.94 -14.82
N ASN A 111 0.97 6.59 -13.65
CA ASN A 111 0.76 8.01 -13.45
C ASN A 111 1.53 8.50 -12.23
N ASP A 112 1.73 9.81 -12.13
CA ASP A 112 2.34 10.42 -10.93
C ASP A 112 1.57 10.04 -9.65
N PRO A 113 2.26 9.91 -8.50
CA PRO A 113 1.61 9.69 -7.22
C PRO A 113 0.61 10.82 -6.91
N VAL A 114 -0.60 10.44 -6.46
CA VAL A 114 -1.71 11.37 -6.26
C VAL A 114 -2.12 11.41 -4.79
N THR A 115 -2.24 12.61 -4.24
CA THR A 115 -2.89 12.82 -2.93
C THR A 115 -4.41 12.74 -3.08
N LYS A 116 -5.00 11.63 -2.64
CA LYS A 116 -6.46 11.45 -2.54
C LYS A 116 -7.00 11.95 -1.21
N LYS A 117 -8.33 11.99 -1.06
CA LYS A 117 -9.02 12.44 0.17
C LYS A 117 -8.66 11.62 1.42
N LYS A 118 -8.21 10.38 1.30
CA LYS A 118 -7.87 9.52 2.45
C LYS A 118 -6.44 8.96 2.47
N CYS A 119 -5.76 8.95 1.32
CA CYS A 119 -4.45 8.33 1.16
C CYS A 119 -3.61 9.07 0.11
N VAL A 120 -2.34 8.74 0.02
CA VAL A 120 -1.54 8.93 -1.19
C VAL A 120 -1.61 7.64 -1.99
N ARG A 121 -1.96 7.72 -3.28
CA ARG A 121 -2.06 6.55 -4.17
C ARG A 121 -0.93 6.53 -5.17
N VAL A 122 -0.34 5.35 -5.34
CA VAL A 122 0.63 4.99 -6.36
C VAL A 122 0.02 3.92 -7.24
N VAL A 123 0.14 4.07 -8.56
CA VAL A 123 -0.29 3.08 -9.55
C VAL A 123 0.90 2.73 -10.43
N TYR A 124 1.30 1.47 -10.43
CA TYR A 124 2.37 0.97 -11.28
C TYR A 124 1.86 0.75 -12.71
N ALA A 125 2.77 0.87 -13.69
CA ALA A 125 2.44 0.66 -15.11
C ALA A 125 1.88 -0.74 -15.39
N ASP A 126 2.24 -1.73 -14.58
CA ASP A 126 1.77 -3.12 -14.65
C ASP A 126 0.50 -3.40 -13.82
N GLY A 127 -0.20 -2.33 -13.40
CA GLY A 127 -1.55 -2.34 -12.83
C GLY A 127 -1.65 -2.39 -11.30
N TYR A 128 -0.53 -2.57 -10.59
CA TYR A 128 -0.53 -2.66 -9.12
C TYR A 128 -0.83 -1.32 -8.45
N GLN A 129 -1.60 -1.34 -7.37
CA GLN A 129 -1.92 -0.16 -6.57
C GLN A 129 -1.30 -0.25 -5.18
N CYS A 130 -0.74 0.86 -4.70
CA CYS A 130 -0.38 1.03 -3.30
C CYS A 130 -0.99 2.33 -2.77
N ASP A 131 -1.78 2.19 -1.72
CA ASP A 131 -2.40 3.27 -0.97
C ASP A 131 -1.70 3.46 0.37
N PHE A 132 -1.33 4.72 0.62
CA PHE A 132 -0.67 5.15 1.86
C PHE A 132 -1.59 6.11 2.63
N PRO A 133 -2.49 5.60 3.48
CA PRO A 133 -3.15 6.42 4.48
C PRO A 133 -2.10 7.09 5.38
N VAL A 134 -2.32 8.35 5.72
CA VAL A 134 -1.41 9.09 6.61
C VAL A 134 -2.13 9.44 7.89
N PHE A 135 -1.55 9.01 9.01
CA PHE A 135 -2.10 9.19 10.34
C PHE A 135 -1.20 10.09 11.17
N ARG A 136 -1.78 10.68 12.20
CA ARG A 136 -1.03 11.26 13.32
C ARG A 136 -1.38 10.50 14.59
N ARG A 137 -0.41 10.28 15.46
CA ARG A 137 -0.63 9.75 16.81
C ARG A 137 -0.33 10.82 17.85
N ARG A 138 -1.02 10.73 18.98
CA ARG A 138 -0.73 11.51 20.18
C ARG A 138 -0.79 10.58 21.37
N TRP A 139 0.09 10.78 22.33
CA TRP A 139 -0.01 10.12 23.62
C TRP A 139 -0.96 10.92 24.50
N THR A 140 -1.75 10.22 25.30
CA THR A 140 -2.57 10.82 26.35
C THR A 140 -2.10 10.23 27.66
N ASP A 141 -1.81 11.08 28.63
CA ASP A 141 -1.61 10.61 30.00
C ASP A 141 -2.90 9.93 30.45
N VAL A 142 -2.78 8.67 30.86
CA VAL A 142 -3.89 7.83 31.36
C VAL A 142 -3.98 7.99 32.87
#